data_AF-A0ABF7PZI5-F1
#
_entry.id   AF-A0ABF7PZI5-F1
#
_cell.length_a   1.000
_cell.length_b   1.000
_cell.length_c   1.000
_cell.angle_alpha   90.00
_cell.angle_beta   90.00
_cell.angle_gamma   90.00
#
_symmetry.space_group_name_H-M   'P 1'
#
loop_
_entity.id
_entity.type
_entity.pdbx_description
1 polymer ?
#
loop_
_entity_poly.entity_id
_entity_poly.type
_entity_poly.pdbx_seq_one_letter_code
_entity_poly.pdbx_strand_id
1 'polypeptide(L)'
;MSLRRKIAYLAIAVVAAAALGVAATVIRVETVCTADVPTPAVTSQFGISDPGYARAQGDSFLTFPEWYIVHAYNDLAAVTEQGSESDFRYASSIAGFWRSLCRATRQAAGSGPATSDQKLTNYIIGFSFTAEMALQGAYETSIGALSAATTDHGKTAEDAFNLALLQDYAAFLYQTPWYRYPFAAKLDQFWRETPFVPSLRAVERRISLSLQYAARAAYAAVIGYAAGYDPAVLTIRSVVTGLPAAELATIPGVTVIREVADAKGATGVLVETERYAKFDAFVKQLGRHAGATLGEVAGNHRILVTIVVPPGDGRLAAFDGLPIFSVPVQSRPGARRIGVDVPVRSLVQDVTRFEAAGYMFEHAYDY
;
A
#
# COMPACT_ATOMS: atom_id res chain seq x y z
N MET A 1 -27.89 -12.25 -37.95
CA MET A 1 -27.49 -11.14 -37.05
C MET A 1 -26.15 -10.59 -37.50
N SER A 2 -26.03 -9.29 -37.81
CA SER A 2 -24.78 -8.67 -38.31
C SER A 2 -23.61 -8.81 -37.31
N LEU A 3 -22.38 -8.94 -37.81
CA LEU A 3 -21.15 -9.00 -37.01
C LEU A 3 -21.06 -7.83 -36.02
N ARG A 4 -21.47 -6.62 -36.43
CA ARG A 4 -21.53 -5.44 -35.54
C ARG A 4 -22.48 -5.63 -34.37
N ARG A 5 -23.64 -6.25 -34.58
CA ARG A 5 -24.60 -6.56 -33.50
C ARG A 5 -24.03 -7.63 -32.57
N LYS A 6 -23.37 -8.66 -33.09
CA LYS A 6 -22.70 -9.68 -32.27
C LYS A 6 -21.62 -9.07 -31.36
N ILE A 7 -20.78 -8.19 -31.91
CA ILE A 7 -19.75 -7.47 -31.15
C ILE A 7 -20.40 -6.58 -30.08
N ALA A 8 -21.46 -5.83 -30.42
CA ALA A 8 -22.17 -5.00 -29.46
C ALA A 8 -22.79 -5.82 -28.32
N TYR A 9 -23.45 -6.94 -28.62
CA TYR A 9 -24.01 -7.82 -27.59
C TYR A 9 -22.92 -8.44 -26.70
N LEU A 10 -21.79 -8.84 -27.28
CA LEU A 10 -20.66 -9.34 -26.51
C LEU A 10 -20.09 -8.26 -25.59
N ALA A 11 -19.90 -7.04 -26.09
CA ALA A 11 -19.41 -5.92 -25.28
C ALA A 11 -20.38 -5.60 -24.12
N ILE A 12 -21.68 -5.56 -24.39
CA ILE A 12 -22.71 -5.36 -23.36
C ILE A 12 -22.67 -6.49 -22.32
N ALA A 13 -22.56 -7.74 -22.77
CA ALA A 13 -22.50 -8.89 -21.86
C ALA A 13 -21.24 -8.85 -20.97
N VAL A 14 -20.09 -8.46 -21.51
CA VAL A 14 -18.84 -8.28 -20.76
C VAL A 14 -18.97 -7.17 -19.74
N VAL A 15 -19.51 -6.01 -20.13
CA VAL A 15 -19.72 -4.87 -19.21
C VAL A 15 -20.70 -5.25 -18.10
N ALA A 16 -21.80 -5.93 -18.44
CA ALA A 16 -22.78 -6.39 -17.46
C ALA A 16 -22.17 -7.42 -16.48
N ALA A 17 -21.39 -8.38 -16.98
CA ALA A 17 -20.69 -9.35 -16.13
C ALA A 17 -19.67 -8.67 -15.21
N ALA A 18 -18.91 -7.69 -15.72
CA ALA A 18 -17.98 -6.89 -14.92
C ALA A 18 -18.72 -6.11 -13.83
N ALA A 19 -19.82 -5.43 -14.17
CA ALA A 19 -20.64 -4.68 -13.21
C ALA A 19 -21.23 -5.60 -12.12
N LEU A 20 -21.70 -6.80 -12.48
CA LEU A 20 -22.17 -7.80 -11.52
C LEU A 20 -21.03 -8.28 -10.61
N GLY A 21 -19.83 -8.51 -11.16
CA GLY A 21 -18.64 -8.87 -10.38
C GLY A 21 -18.22 -7.79 -9.39
N VAL A 22 -18.24 -6.52 -9.81
CA VAL A 22 -18.00 -5.34 -8.96
C VAL A 22 -19.03 -5.31 -7.83
N ALA A 23 -20.33 -5.37 -8.15
CA ALA A 23 -21.39 -5.33 -7.17
C ALA A 23 -21.31 -6.48 -6.16
N ALA A 24 -21.09 -7.72 -6.63
CA ALA A 24 -20.93 -8.89 -5.76
C ALA A 24 -19.73 -8.76 -4.82
N THR A 25 -18.62 -8.18 -5.29
CA THR A 25 -17.42 -7.95 -4.48
C THR A 25 -17.67 -6.92 -3.39
N VAL A 26 -18.29 -5.78 -3.73
CA VAL A 26 -18.67 -4.73 -2.77
C VAL A 26 -19.64 -5.29 -1.73
N ILE A 27 -20.71 -5.95 -2.16
CA ILE A 27 -21.70 -6.57 -1.26
C ILE A 27 -21.00 -7.54 -0.31
N ARG A 28 -20.10 -8.39 -0.81
CA ARG A 28 -19.35 -9.34 0.03
C ARG A 28 -18.50 -8.62 1.08
N VAL A 29 -17.79 -7.55 0.72
CA VAL A 29 -16.95 -6.82 1.68
C VAL A 29 -17.82 -6.15 2.74
N GLU A 30 -18.88 -5.44 2.36
CA GLU A 30 -19.72 -4.72 3.32
C GLU A 30 -20.60 -5.65 4.20
N THR A 31 -20.86 -6.89 3.79
CA THR A 31 -21.73 -7.82 4.55
C THR A 31 -20.99 -8.96 5.24
N VAL A 32 -19.98 -9.55 4.61
CA VAL A 32 -19.27 -10.76 5.12
C VAL A 32 -17.94 -10.38 5.77
N CYS A 33 -17.31 -9.30 5.32
CA CYS A 33 -16.01 -8.86 5.80
C CYS A 33 -16.08 -7.84 6.94
N THR A 34 -17.25 -7.59 7.51
CA THR A 34 -17.40 -6.80 8.73
C THR A 34 -17.34 -7.70 9.99
N ALA A 35 -17.16 -7.09 11.16
CA ALA A 35 -17.28 -7.77 12.44
C ALA A 35 -18.72 -7.71 12.96
N ASP A 36 -19.18 -8.76 13.63
CA ASP A 36 -20.50 -8.82 14.27
C ASP A 36 -20.46 -8.26 15.70
N VAL A 37 -19.92 -7.05 15.83
CA VAL A 37 -19.84 -6.30 17.08
C VAL A 37 -20.09 -4.82 16.81
N PRO A 38 -20.66 -4.06 17.76
CA PRO A 38 -20.78 -2.62 17.62
C PRO A 38 -19.40 -1.97 17.48
N THR A 39 -19.24 -1.11 16.48
CA THR A 39 -18.00 -0.34 16.32
C THR A 39 -17.80 0.59 17.52
N PRO A 40 -16.65 0.49 18.22
CA PRO A 40 -16.41 1.35 19.39
C PRO A 40 -16.17 2.80 18.94
N ALA A 41 -16.65 3.75 19.74
CA ALA A 41 -16.26 5.14 19.60
C ALA A 41 -14.81 5.33 20.09
N VAL A 42 -14.03 6.13 19.37
CA VAL A 42 -12.63 6.42 19.69
C VAL A 42 -12.46 7.93 19.82
N THR A 43 -11.87 8.35 20.94
CA THR A 43 -11.59 9.76 21.25
C THR A 43 -10.22 9.90 21.89
N SER A 44 -9.63 11.10 21.82
CA SER A 44 -8.38 11.43 22.51
C SER A 44 -8.46 11.15 24.02
N GLN A 45 -7.46 10.46 24.56
CA GLN A 45 -7.26 10.26 26.01
C GLN A 45 -6.64 11.50 26.68
N PHE A 46 -5.98 12.36 25.89
CA PHE A 46 -5.34 13.61 26.33
C PHE A 46 -6.26 14.84 26.18
N GLY A 47 -7.56 14.62 25.91
CA GLY A 47 -8.55 15.69 25.81
C GLY A 47 -8.33 16.65 24.64
N ILE A 48 -7.59 16.24 23.61
CA ILE A 48 -7.27 17.09 22.47
C ILE A 48 -8.48 17.16 21.53
N SER A 49 -8.99 18.38 21.34
CA SER A 49 -10.17 18.69 20.50
C SER A 49 -9.86 19.64 19.35
N ASP A 50 -8.57 19.87 19.05
CA ASP A 50 -8.13 20.74 17.97
C ASP A 50 -8.76 20.33 16.63
N PRO A 51 -9.25 21.28 15.82
CA PRO A 51 -9.76 20.97 14.48
C PRO A 51 -8.72 20.24 13.63
N GLY A 52 -9.13 19.14 12.99
CA GLY A 52 -8.27 18.30 12.15
C GLY A 52 -7.29 17.38 12.90
N TYR A 53 -7.34 17.34 14.24
CA TYR A 53 -6.50 16.40 15.01
C TYR A 53 -6.99 14.95 14.91
N ALA A 54 -8.27 14.73 15.19
CA ALA A 54 -8.83 13.39 15.26
C ALA A 54 -8.98 12.78 13.85
N ARG A 55 -8.46 11.56 13.68
CA ARG A 55 -8.69 10.75 12.48
C ARG A 55 -9.40 9.45 12.86
N ALA A 56 -10.07 8.81 11.92
CA ALA A 56 -10.87 7.63 12.22
C ALA A 56 -9.97 6.40 12.44
N GLN A 57 -10.05 5.74 13.61
CA GLN A 57 -9.14 4.63 13.95
C GLN A 57 -9.15 3.49 12.93
N GLY A 58 -10.33 3.20 12.36
CA GLY A 58 -10.53 2.18 11.34
C GLY A 58 -9.75 2.46 10.06
N ASP A 59 -9.43 3.72 9.77
CA ASP A 59 -8.71 4.11 8.57
C ASP A 59 -7.28 3.57 8.59
N SER A 60 -6.61 3.46 9.76
CA SER A 60 -5.29 2.81 9.87
C SER A 60 -5.28 1.40 9.26
N PHE A 61 -6.34 0.61 9.50
CA PHE A 61 -6.46 -0.72 8.89
C PHE A 61 -6.79 -0.64 7.40
N LEU A 62 -7.65 0.32 7.03
CA LEU A 62 -8.11 0.53 5.67
C LEU A 62 -7.13 1.33 4.79
N THR A 63 -5.99 1.79 5.30
CA THR A 63 -4.90 2.35 4.50
C THR A 63 -4.01 1.24 3.92
N PHE A 64 -4.00 0.03 4.51
CA PHE A 64 -3.23 -1.09 3.98
C PHE A 64 -3.47 -1.43 2.50
N PRO A 65 -4.72 -1.46 1.97
CA PRO A 65 -4.98 -1.70 0.56
C PRO A 65 -4.30 -0.68 -0.38
N GLU A 66 -4.15 0.58 0.04
CA GLU A 66 -3.39 1.59 -0.72
C GLU A 66 -1.91 1.23 -0.81
N TRP A 67 -1.34 0.72 0.28
CA TRP A 67 0.04 0.23 0.31
C TRP A 67 0.20 -1.14 -0.33
N TYR A 68 -0.85 -1.96 -0.39
CA TYR A 68 -0.80 -3.26 -1.03
C TYR A 68 -0.34 -3.12 -2.48
N ILE A 69 -0.82 -2.10 -3.19
CA ILE A 69 -0.41 -1.87 -4.58
C ILE A 69 1.05 -1.44 -4.66
N VAL A 70 1.55 -0.64 -3.71
CA VAL A 70 2.98 -0.25 -3.61
C VAL A 70 3.83 -1.50 -3.42
N HIS A 71 3.45 -2.36 -2.48
CA HIS A 71 4.14 -3.62 -2.22
C HIS A 71 4.08 -4.58 -3.42
N ALA A 72 2.95 -4.65 -4.12
CA ALA A 72 2.80 -5.48 -5.30
C ALA A 72 3.70 -5.01 -6.46
N TYR A 73 3.85 -3.70 -6.66
CA TYR A 73 4.78 -3.15 -7.65
C TYR A 73 6.24 -3.38 -7.27
N ASN A 74 6.59 -3.26 -6.00
CA ASN A 74 7.93 -3.61 -5.52
C ASN A 74 8.22 -5.10 -5.74
N ASP A 75 7.25 -5.98 -5.46
CA ASP A 75 7.38 -7.42 -5.74
C ASP A 75 7.49 -7.68 -7.25
N LEU A 76 6.71 -7.01 -8.09
CA LEU A 76 6.78 -7.14 -9.54
C LEU A 76 8.15 -6.72 -10.07
N ALA A 77 8.69 -5.59 -9.63
CA ALA A 77 10.01 -5.12 -10.03
C ALA A 77 11.10 -6.15 -9.65
N ALA A 78 11.08 -6.66 -8.43
CA ALA A 78 12.08 -7.61 -7.96
C ALA A 78 11.92 -9.03 -8.56
N VAL A 79 10.70 -9.50 -8.80
CA VAL A 79 10.47 -10.75 -9.56
C VAL A 79 10.98 -10.60 -10.99
N THR A 80 10.70 -9.46 -11.62
CA THR A 80 11.21 -9.14 -12.96
C THR A 80 12.73 -9.08 -12.96
N GLU A 81 13.38 -8.53 -11.94
CA GLU A 81 14.84 -8.52 -11.81
C GLU A 81 15.43 -9.93 -11.77
N GLN A 82 14.83 -10.82 -10.98
CA GLN A 82 15.29 -12.20 -10.79
C GLN A 82 14.99 -13.13 -11.98
N GLY A 83 14.00 -12.79 -12.81
CA GLY A 83 13.58 -13.58 -13.96
C GLY A 83 12.86 -12.73 -15.00
N SER A 84 11.54 -12.94 -15.12
CA SER A 84 10.65 -12.27 -16.08
C SER A 84 9.41 -11.71 -15.38
N GLU A 85 8.77 -10.70 -15.97
CA GLU A 85 7.42 -10.25 -15.60
C GLU A 85 6.43 -11.43 -15.60
N SER A 86 6.64 -12.40 -16.49
CA SER A 86 5.85 -13.64 -16.60
C SER A 86 5.87 -14.50 -15.34
N ASP A 87 6.89 -14.37 -14.48
CA ASP A 87 7.04 -15.16 -13.26
C ASP A 87 6.21 -14.60 -12.09
N PHE A 88 5.69 -13.37 -12.24
CA PHE A 88 4.85 -12.74 -11.22
C PHE A 88 3.46 -13.39 -11.17
N ARG A 89 2.98 -13.73 -9.98
CA ARG A 89 1.68 -14.39 -9.79
C ARG A 89 0.54 -13.37 -9.71
N TYR A 90 0.19 -12.77 -10.86
CA TYR A 90 -0.85 -11.74 -10.99
C TYR A 90 -2.18 -12.10 -10.31
N ALA A 91 -2.75 -13.27 -10.61
CA ALA A 91 -4.01 -13.71 -10.01
C ALA A 91 -3.90 -13.89 -8.47
N SER A 92 -2.74 -14.32 -7.98
CA SER A 92 -2.48 -14.42 -6.54
C SER A 92 -2.39 -13.04 -5.89
N SER A 93 -1.81 -12.05 -6.59
CA SER A 93 -1.76 -10.65 -6.15
C SER A 93 -3.16 -10.04 -6.04
N ILE A 94 -4.00 -10.24 -7.07
CA ILE A 94 -5.41 -9.81 -7.04
C ILE A 94 -6.16 -10.45 -5.86
N ALA A 95 -6.06 -11.78 -5.71
CA ALA A 95 -6.70 -12.48 -4.61
C ALA A 95 -6.16 -12.04 -3.24
N GLY A 96 -4.86 -11.75 -3.16
CA GLY A 96 -4.20 -11.22 -1.98
C GLY A 96 -4.80 -9.90 -1.54
N PHE A 97 -4.92 -8.93 -2.46
CA PHE A 97 -5.54 -7.62 -2.21
C PHE A 97 -6.93 -7.74 -1.57
N TRP A 98 -7.84 -8.49 -2.21
CA TRP A 98 -9.23 -8.59 -1.73
C TRP A 98 -9.34 -9.37 -0.41
N ARG A 99 -8.47 -10.38 -0.19
CA ARG A 99 -8.42 -11.11 1.09
C ARG A 99 -7.91 -10.23 2.21
N SER A 100 -6.85 -9.46 1.99
CA SER A 100 -6.33 -8.54 3.00
C SER A 100 -7.30 -7.40 3.28
N LEU A 101 -7.95 -6.84 2.26
CA LEU A 101 -9.02 -5.84 2.44
C LEU A 101 -10.13 -6.42 3.32
N CYS A 102 -10.63 -7.62 3.00
CA CYS A 102 -11.67 -8.26 3.80
C CYS A 102 -11.28 -8.42 5.28
N ARG A 103 -10.02 -8.81 5.55
CA ARG A 103 -9.51 -8.96 6.92
C ARG A 103 -9.31 -7.61 7.61
N ALA A 104 -8.80 -6.61 6.91
CA ALA A 104 -8.63 -5.25 7.40
C ALA A 104 -9.98 -4.59 7.71
N THR A 105 -10.99 -4.74 6.85
CA THR A 105 -12.36 -4.26 7.11
C THR A 105 -12.95 -4.89 8.36
N ARG A 106 -12.74 -6.19 8.58
CA ARG A 106 -13.21 -6.87 9.78
C ARG A 106 -12.52 -6.31 11.02
N GLN A 107 -11.21 -6.10 10.96
CA GLN A 107 -10.47 -5.53 12.07
C GLN A 107 -10.89 -4.09 12.37
N ALA A 108 -11.06 -3.27 11.32
CA ALA A 108 -11.53 -1.89 11.45
C ALA A 108 -12.88 -1.86 12.17
N ALA A 109 -13.86 -2.66 11.74
CA ALA A 109 -15.20 -2.72 12.34
C ALA A 109 -15.18 -3.01 13.85
N GLY A 110 -14.28 -3.88 14.31
CA GLY A 110 -14.09 -4.20 15.73
C GLY A 110 -13.21 -3.21 16.52
N SER A 111 -12.46 -2.35 15.82
CA SER A 111 -11.47 -1.47 16.45
C SER A 111 -11.90 -0.01 16.51
N GLY A 112 -12.67 0.49 15.55
CA GLY A 112 -13.14 1.87 15.55
C GLY A 112 -13.73 2.30 14.21
N PRO A 113 -14.29 3.52 14.11
CA PRO A 113 -14.94 3.98 12.89
C PRO A 113 -13.94 4.07 11.75
N ALA A 114 -14.40 3.79 10.54
CA ALA A 114 -13.67 4.05 9.29
C ALA A 114 -14.50 5.01 8.43
N THR A 115 -13.83 5.92 7.73
CA THR A 115 -14.50 6.92 6.89
C THR A 115 -15.06 6.27 5.62
N SER A 116 -16.17 6.83 5.12
CA SER A 116 -16.75 6.41 3.83
C SER A 116 -15.79 6.67 2.67
N ASP A 117 -15.02 7.75 2.76
CA ASP A 117 -14.08 8.17 1.73
C ASP A 117 -12.91 7.19 1.64
N GLN A 118 -12.38 6.73 2.78
CA GLN A 118 -11.37 5.67 2.80
C GLN A 118 -11.89 4.36 2.19
N LYS A 119 -13.12 3.96 2.52
CA LYS A 119 -13.75 2.78 1.91
C LYS A 119 -13.90 2.91 0.40
N LEU A 120 -14.40 4.06 -0.08
CA LEU A 120 -14.58 4.33 -1.50
C LEU A 120 -13.24 4.29 -2.26
N THR A 121 -12.23 4.95 -1.71
CA THR A 121 -10.86 4.95 -2.25
C THR A 121 -10.33 3.52 -2.39
N ASN A 122 -10.50 2.67 -1.37
CA ASN A 122 -10.10 1.26 -1.43
C ASN A 122 -10.80 0.47 -2.54
N TYR A 123 -12.09 0.72 -2.80
CA TYR A 123 -12.79 0.06 -3.90
C TYR A 123 -12.27 0.52 -5.26
N ILE A 124 -12.07 1.83 -5.44
CA ILE A 124 -11.52 2.38 -6.69
C ILE A 124 -10.14 1.79 -6.96
N ILE A 125 -9.25 1.81 -5.95
CA ILE A 125 -7.91 1.22 -6.06
C ILE A 125 -8.01 -0.28 -6.35
N GLY A 126 -8.85 -1.01 -5.62
CA GLY A 126 -9.00 -2.45 -5.76
C GLY A 126 -9.45 -2.90 -7.14
N PHE A 127 -10.44 -2.21 -7.72
CA PHE A 127 -10.92 -2.52 -9.07
C PHE A 127 -9.93 -2.08 -10.15
N SER A 128 -9.30 -0.89 -10.01
CA SER A 128 -8.25 -0.45 -10.93
C SER A 128 -7.06 -1.41 -10.92
N PHE A 129 -6.60 -1.82 -9.74
CA PHE A 129 -5.52 -2.80 -9.57
C PHE A 129 -5.90 -4.17 -10.12
N THR A 130 -7.14 -4.62 -9.89
CA THR A 130 -7.64 -5.89 -10.45
C THR A 130 -7.62 -5.86 -11.98
N ALA A 131 -8.10 -4.78 -12.60
CA ALA A 131 -8.11 -4.63 -14.04
C ALA A 131 -6.68 -4.59 -14.61
N GLU A 132 -5.79 -3.80 -14.00
CA GLU A 132 -4.40 -3.68 -14.42
C GLU A 132 -3.64 -5.01 -14.31
N MET A 133 -3.68 -5.66 -13.15
CA MET A 133 -3.01 -6.94 -12.93
C MET A 133 -3.59 -8.06 -13.79
N ALA A 134 -4.90 -8.04 -14.08
CA ALA A 134 -5.52 -9.04 -14.95
C ALA A 134 -5.08 -8.85 -16.41
N LEU A 135 -5.08 -7.61 -16.93
CA LEU A 135 -4.65 -7.31 -18.29
C LEU A 135 -3.16 -7.58 -18.47
N GLN A 136 -2.33 -7.08 -17.55
CA GLN A 136 -0.90 -7.30 -17.57
C GLN A 136 -0.59 -8.79 -17.43
N GLY A 137 -1.21 -9.48 -16.46
CA GLY A 137 -1.01 -10.92 -16.27
C GLY A 137 -1.43 -11.75 -17.47
N ALA A 138 -2.57 -11.46 -18.09
CA ALA A 138 -3.01 -12.16 -19.30
C ALA A 138 -2.00 -11.97 -20.45
N TYR A 139 -1.41 -10.79 -20.59
CA TYR A 139 -0.40 -10.51 -21.62
C TYR A 139 0.95 -11.18 -21.30
N GLU A 140 1.47 -10.95 -20.10
CA GLU A 140 2.81 -11.37 -19.67
C GLU A 140 2.95 -12.88 -19.53
N THR A 141 1.87 -13.58 -19.14
CA THR A 141 1.85 -15.04 -19.06
C THR A 141 1.51 -15.73 -20.39
N SER A 142 1.22 -14.97 -21.45
CA SER A 142 0.93 -15.49 -22.79
C SER A 142 1.98 -15.02 -23.82
N ILE A 143 1.70 -13.91 -24.52
CA ILE A 143 2.57 -13.33 -25.54
C ILE A 143 3.93 -12.97 -24.94
N GLY A 144 3.94 -12.37 -23.74
CA GLY A 144 5.18 -12.02 -23.05
C GLY A 144 6.04 -13.24 -22.68
N ALA A 145 5.42 -14.33 -22.22
CA ALA A 145 6.12 -15.56 -21.89
C ALA A 145 6.69 -16.25 -23.14
N LEU A 146 5.89 -16.30 -24.23
CA LEU A 146 6.32 -16.86 -25.51
C LEU A 146 7.45 -16.04 -26.14
N SER A 147 7.37 -14.70 -26.09
CA SER A 147 8.43 -13.83 -26.61
C SER A 147 9.71 -13.95 -25.77
N ALA A 148 9.59 -13.99 -24.44
CA ALA A 148 10.72 -14.16 -23.53
C ALA A 148 11.49 -15.46 -23.84
N ALA A 149 10.77 -16.55 -24.10
CA ALA A 149 11.36 -17.86 -24.40
C ALA A 149 12.19 -17.89 -25.70
N THR A 150 12.07 -16.88 -26.57
CA THR A 150 12.89 -16.78 -27.81
C THR A 150 14.24 -16.11 -27.59
N THR A 151 14.52 -15.65 -26.37
CA THR A 151 15.78 -14.96 -26.07
C THR A 151 16.75 -15.97 -25.49
N ASP A 152 17.77 -16.35 -26.26
CA ASP A 152 18.71 -17.40 -25.85
C ASP A 152 19.57 -16.96 -24.65
N HIS A 153 19.92 -15.67 -24.52
CA HIS A 153 20.74 -15.17 -23.41
C HIS A 153 20.46 -13.68 -23.06
N GLY A 154 19.78 -13.44 -21.94
CA GLY A 154 19.70 -12.13 -21.28
C GLY A 154 18.49 -11.25 -21.62
N LYS A 155 18.32 -10.18 -20.85
CA LYS A 155 17.28 -9.15 -21.05
C LYS A 155 17.61 -8.30 -22.29
N THR A 156 16.63 -7.99 -23.14
CA THR A 156 16.85 -7.00 -24.21
C THR A 156 17.04 -5.61 -23.62
N ALA A 157 17.46 -4.64 -24.43
CA ALA A 157 17.52 -3.24 -23.98
C ALA A 157 16.13 -2.74 -23.53
N GLU A 158 15.06 -3.20 -24.18
CA GLU A 158 13.68 -2.88 -23.78
C GLU A 158 13.31 -3.50 -22.42
N ASP A 159 13.71 -4.75 -22.16
CA ASP A 159 13.51 -5.40 -20.86
C ASP A 159 14.28 -4.67 -19.74
N ALA A 160 15.51 -4.25 -20.02
CA ALA A 160 16.33 -3.48 -19.08
C ALA A 160 15.70 -2.12 -18.77
N PHE A 161 15.18 -1.43 -19.79
CA PHE A 161 14.45 -0.18 -19.60
C PHE A 161 13.19 -0.39 -18.75
N ASN A 162 12.40 -1.44 -19.04
CA ASN A 162 11.19 -1.73 -18.28
C ASN A 162 11.50 -2.05 -16.81
N LEU A 163 12.54 -2.85 -16.55
CA LEU A 163 12.97 -3.15 -15.20
C LEU A 163 13.36 -1.88 -14.43
N ALA A 164 14.17 -1.01 -15.03
CA ALA A 164 14.55 0.26 -14.41
C ALA A 164 13.33 1.15 -14.14
N LEU A 165 12.37 1.18 -15.06
CA LEU A 165 11.12 1.91 -14.89
C LEU A 165 10.25 1.33 -13.76
N LEU A 166 10.15 0.00 -13.65
CA LEU A 166 9.40 -0.66 -12.56
C LEU A 166 10.00 -0.35 -11.19
N GLN A 167 11.35 -0.35 -11.08
CA GLN A 167 12.05 0.01 -9.85
C GLN A 167 11.84 1.49 -9.48
N ASP A 168 11.98 2.41 -10.44
CA ASP A 168 11.74 3.85 -10.27
C ASP A 168 10.28 4.12 -9.86
N TYR A 169 9.34 3.46 -10.53
CA TYR A 169 7.91 3.60 -10.23
C TYR A 169 7.57 3.04 -8.84
N ALA A 170 8.08 1.87 -8.48
CA ALA A 170 7.86 1.30 -7.14
C ALA A 170 8.39 2.23 -6.04
N ALA A 171 9.56 2.85 -6.23
CA ALA A 171 10.12 3.82 -5.29
C ALA A 171 9.28 5.11 -5.21
N PHE A 172 8.80 5.62 -6.35
CA PHE A 172 7.97 6.82 -6.43
C PHE A 172 6.66 6.69 -5.61
N LEU A 173 6.05 5.51 -5.64
CA LEU A 173 4.78 5.24 -4.98
C LEU A 173 4.83 5.30 -3.44
N TYR A 174 6.01 5.26 -2.81
CA TYR A 174 6.13 5.34 -1.34
C TYR A 174 5.77 6.71 -0.76
N GLN A 175 5.79 7.77 -1.58
CA GLN A 175 5.59 9.13 -1.11
C GLN A 175 4.64 9.95 -2.00
N THR A 176 4.52 9.59 -3.29
CA THR A 176 3.76 10.39 -4.27
C THR A 176 2.65 9.56 -4.92
N PRO A 177 1.45 10.15 -5.11
CA PRO A 177 0.37 9.47 -5.81
C PRO A 177 0.73 9.07 -7.25
N TRP A 178 0.34 7.86 -7.66
CA TRP A 178 0.72 7.23 -8.92
C TRP A 178 0.48 8.07 -10.18
N TYR A 179 -0.61 8.84 -10.22
CA TYR A 179 -1.01 9.64 -11.40
C TYR A 179 -0.08 10.84 -11.65
N ARG A 180 0.83 11.14 -10.71
CA ARG A 180 1.89 12.13 -10.91
C ARG A 180 3.15 11.55 -11.55
N TYR A 181 3.24 10.23 -11.69
CA TYR A 181 4.40 9.60 -12.32
C TYR A 181 4.46 9.96 -13.82
N PRO A 182 5.64 10.35 -14.36
CA PRO A 182 5.73 10.97 -15.68
C PRO A 182 5.74 9.93 -16.82
N PHE A 183 4.68 9.12 -16.95
CA PHE A 183 4.59 8.04 -17.94
C PHE A 183 4.81 8.50 -19.39
N ALA A 184 4.32 9.68 -19.76
CA ALA A 184 4.53 10.23 -21.11
C ALA A 184 6.01 10.55 -21.39
N ALA A 185 6.70 11.15 -20.41
CA ALA A 185 8.13 11.43 -20.54
C ALA A 185 8.96 10.15 -20.55
N LYS A 186 8.56 9.13 -19.77
CA LYS A 186 9.19 7.80 -19.79
C LYS A 186 8.98 7.08 -21.14
N LEU A 187 7.82 7.23 -21.77
CA LEU A 187 7.58 6.70 -23.12
C LEU A 187 8.48 7.38 -24.17
N ASP A 188 8.60 8.71 -24.11
CA ASP A 188 9.50 9.47 -24.97
C ASP A 188 10.97 9.09 -24.74
N GLN A 189 11.38 8.92 -23.47
CA GLN A 189 12.69 8.40 -23.09
C GLN A 189 12.93 6.98 -23.64
N PHE A 190 11.95 6.09 -23.53
CA PHE A 190 12.03 4.72 -24.04
C PHE A 190 12.36 4.68 -25.54
N TRP A 191 11.73 5.56 -26.34
CA TRP A 191 11.98 5.63 -27.78
C TRP A 191 13.33 6.24 -28.14
N ARG A 192 13.80 7.24 -27.37
CA ARG A 192 15.08 7.91 -27.63
C ARG A 192 16.30 7.15 -27.16
N GLU A 193 16.24 6.54 -25.97
CA GLU A 193 17.42 6.07 -25.26
C GLU A 193 17.60 4.56 -25.32
N THR A 194 16.57 3.79 -25.68
CA THR A 194 16.67 2.33 -25.78
C THR A 194 17.24 1.95 -27.15
N PRO A 195 18.43 1.32 -27.24
CA PRO A 195 18.93 0.80 -28.51
C PRO A 195 18.03 -0.33 -29.02
N PHE A 196 17.84 -0.41 -30.34
CA PHE A 196 17.03 -1.46 -30.94
C PHE A 196 17.90 -2.50 -31.65
N VAL A 197 17.95 -3.70 -31.08
CA VAL A 197 18.54 -4.88 -31.73
C VAL A 197 17.38 -5.81 -32.10
N PRO A 198 17.11 -6.04 -33.40
CA PRO A 198 15.93 -6.80 -33.82
C PRO A 198 15.91 -8.23 -33.26
N SER A 199 14.87 -8.52 -32.48
CA SER A 199 14.49 -9.86 -32.04
C SER A 199 12.97 -9.93 -31.85
N LEU A 200 12.40 -11.12 -31.77
CA LEU A 200 10.96 -11.27 -31.50
C LEU A 200 10.60 -10.57 -30.17
N ARG A 201 11.43 -10.75 -29.13
CA ARG A 201 11.26 -10.10 -27.83
C ARG A 201 11.35 -8.58 -27.92
N ALA A 202 12.34 -8.03 -28.62
CA ALA A 202 12.50 -6.57 -28.73
C ALA A 202 11.32 -5.92 -29.46
N VAL A 203 10.83 -6.54 -30.56
CA VAL A 203 9.65 -6.04 -31.29
C VAL A 203 8.40 -6.12 -30.44
N GLU A 204 8.19 -7.24 -29.73
CA GLU A 204 7.08 -7.40 -28.80
C GLU A 204 7.12 -6.31 -27.72
N ARG A 205 8.26 -6.13 -27.04
CA ARG A 205 8.42 -5.13 -25.96
C ARG A 205 8.22 -3.70 -26.46
N ARG A 206 8.71 -3.37 -27.66
CA ARG A 206 8.47 -2.05 -28.26
C ARG A 206 6.99 -1.74 -28.37
N ILE A 207 6.19 -2.71 -28.82
CA ILE A 207 4.75 -2.55 -28.98
C ILE A 207 4.07 -2.52 -27.61
N SER A 208 4.35 -3.51 -26.76
CA SER A 208 3.65 -3.69 -25.49
C SER A 208 3.94 -2.57 -24.50
N LEU A 209 5.21 -2.19 -24.30
CA LEU A 209 5.59 -1.11 -23.39
C LEU A 209 5.09 0.25 -23.88
N SER A 210 5.09 0.48 -25.20
CA SER A 210 4.53 1.72 -25.76
C SER A 210 3.04 1.85 -25.45
N LEU A 211 2.28 0.76 -25.65
CA LEU A 211 0.85 0.74 -25.34
C LEU A 211 0.61 0.91 -23.83
N GLN A 212 1.38 0.22 -22.99
CA GLN A 212 1.27 0.31 -21.54
C GLN A 212 1.53 1.73 -21.03
N TYR A 213 2.64 2.35 -21.43
CA TYR A 213 3.01 3.69 -20.96
C TYR A 213 2.07 4.77 -21.53
N ALA A 214 1.64 4.65 -22.79
CA ALA A 214 0.66 5.56 -23.37
C ALA A 214 -0.70 5.47 -22.65
N ALA A 215 -1.19 4.25 -22.38
CA ALA A 215 -2.44 4.04 -21.66
C ALA A 215 -2.35 4.58 -20.22
N ARG A 216 -1.25 4.30 -19.50
CA ARG A 216 -1.01 4.83 -18.15
C ARG A 216 -0.90 6.36 -18.15
N ALA A 217 -0.24 6.96 -19.14
CA ALA A 217 -0.17 8.41 -19.29
C ALA A 217 -1.54 9.05 -19.52
N ALA A 218 -2.36 8.47 -20.42
CA ALA A 218 -3.72 8.96 -20.65
C ALA A 218 -4.59 8.83 -19.40
N TYR A 219 -4.50 7.69 -18.70
CA TYR A 219 -5.26 7.47 -17.47
C TYR A 219 -4.82 8.41 -16.34
N ALA A 220 -3.51 8.59 -16.15
CA ALA A 220 -2.93 9.52 -15.19
C ALA A 220 -3.37 10.97 -15.47
N ALA A 221 -3.46 11.39 -16.74
CA ALA A 221 -3.95 12.71 -17.11
C ALA A 221 -5.44 12.92 -16.75
N VAL A 222 -6.29 11.92 -17.02
CA VAL A 222 -7.72 11.97 -16.66
C VAL A 222 -7.90 12.06 -15.15
N ILE A 223 -7.19 11.22 -14.40
CA ILE A 223 -7.25 11.23 -12.93
C ILE A 223 -6.63 12.49 -12.36
N GLY A 224 -5.50 12.96 -12.88
CA GLY A 224 -4.87 14.21 -12.45
C GLY A 224 -5.75 15.43 -12.65
N TYR A 225 -6.56 15.46 -13.72
CA TYR A 225 -7.57 16.50 -13.94
C TYR A 225 -8.75 16.39 -12.97
N ALA A 226 -9.24 15.15 -12.73
CA ALA A 226 -10.39 14.91 -11.86
C ALA A 226 -10.08 15.06 -10.37
N ALA A 227 -8.86 14.71 -9.93
CA ALA A 227 -8.39 14.78 -8.55
C ALA A 227 -8.05 16.22 -8.11
N GLY A 228 -8.69 17.23 -8.71
CA GLY A 228 -8.42 18.64 -8.51
C GLY A 228 -8.24 19.01 -7.03
N TYR A 229 -6.99 19.30 -6.66
CA TYR A 229 -6.59 20.10 -5.51
C TYR A 229 -7.13 19.71 -4.12
N ASP A 230 -7.07 18.43 -3.73
CA ASP A 230 -7.00 18.12 -2.30
C ASP A 230 -5.60 17.57 -1.95
N PRO A 231 -4.67 18.42 -1.50
CA PRO A 231 -3.34 17.97 -1.15
C PRO A 231 -3.47 17.01 0.04
N ALA A 232 -2.93 15.80 -0.12
CA ALA A 232 -2.85 14.85 0.98
C ALA A 232 -2.31 15.56 2.23
N VAL A 233 -3.00 15.44 3.36
CA VAL A 233 -2.50 15.98 4.62
C VAL A 233 -1.30 15.10 5.00
N LEU A 234 -0.09 15.58 4.68
CA LEU A 234 1.18 14.89 4.83
C LEU A 234 1.78 15.01 6.23
N THR A 235 1.07 15.62 7.17
CA THR A 235 1.46 15.68 8.57
C THR A 235 0.46 14.94 9.44
N ILE A 236 0.96 14.41 10.55
CA ILE A 236 0.15 13.78 11.59
C ILE A 236 0.65 14.23 12.95
N ARG A 237 -0.31 14.38 13.87
CA ARG A 237 -0.03 14.77 15.24
C ARG A 237 -0.12 13.55 16.14
N SER A 238 0.82 13.44 17.06
CA SER A 238 0.89 12.34 18.03
C SER A 238 1.23 12.89 19.40
N VAL A 239 0.76 12.21 20.44
CA VAL A 239 1.20 12.49 21.81
C VAL A 239 2.36 11.57 22.12
N VAL A 240 3.53 12.14 22.42
CA VAL A 240 4.69 11.38 22.92
C VAL A 240 4.72 11.46 24.43
N THR A 241 4.96 10.34 25.10
CA THR A 241 5.17 10.30 26.55
C THR A 241 6.56 9.72 26.85
N GLY A 242 7.06 10.00 28.06
CA GLY A 242 8.37 9.53 28.50
C GLY A 242 9.57 10.34 27.99
N LEU A 243 9.36 11.36 27.14
CA LEU A 243 10.37 12.33 26.73
C LEU A 243 9.92 13.78 27.01
N PRO A 244 10.83 14.66 27.47
CA PRO A 244 10.54 16.08 27.62
C PRO A 244 10.51 16.81 26.27
N ALA A 245 9.75 17.91 26.20
CA ALA A 245 9.60 18.74 25.01
C ALA A 245 10.95 19.22 24.43
N ALA A 246 11.90 19.57 25.29
CA ALA A 246 13.23 20.02 24.88
C ALA A 246 14.01 18.96 24.09
N GLU A 247 13.89 17.69 24.46
CA GLU A 247 14.56 16.58 23.77
C GLU A 247 13.87 16.25 22.44
N LEU A 248 12.53 16.25 22.43
CA LEU A 248 11.74 16.04 21.21
C LEU A 248 12.03 17.10 20.14
N ALA A 249 12.25 18.35 20.55
CA ALA A 249 12.61 19.44 19.65
C ALA A 249 13.99 19.24 18.97
N THR A 250 14.84 18.34 19.49
CA THR A 250 16.12 17.99 18.85
C THR A 250 16.00 16.93 17.77
N ILE A 251 14.86 16.23 17.69
CA ILE A 251 14.63 15.17 16.72
C ILE A 251 14.30 15.80 15.34
N PRO A 252 15.06 15.50 14.28
CA PRO A 252 14.77 16.03 12.95
C PRO A 252 13.36 15.67 12.46
N GLY A 253 12.63 16.64 11.93
CA GLY A 253 11.27 16.44 11.41
C GLY A 253 10.16 16.41 12.47
N VAL A 254 10.49 16.67 13.74
CA VAL A 254 9.52 16.78 14.85
C VAL A 254 9.28 18.24 15.18
N THR A 255 8.01 18.66 15.11
CA THR A 255 7.56 19.97 15.59
C THR A 255 6.83 19.79 16.91
N VAL A 256 7.37 20.35 17.99
CA VAL A 256 6.69 20.36 19.31
C VAL A 256 5.59 21.41 19.29
N ILE A 257 4.35 21.01 19.61
CA ILE A 257 3.20 21.92 19.66
C ILE A 257 2.98 22.42 21.10
N ARG A 258 2.74 21.50 22.04
CA ARG A 258 2.47 21.82 23.45
C ARG A 258 2.57 20.59 24.34
N GLU A 259 2.71 20.82 25.64
CA GLU A 259 2.48 19.78 26.65
C GLU A 259 0.98 19.51 26.82
N VAL A 260 0.64 18.27 27.11
CA VAL A 260 -0.73 17.79 27.34
C VAL A 260 -0.75 16.84 28.53
N ALA A 261 -1.93 16.64 29.13
CA ALA A 261 -2.12 15.68 30.20
C ALA A 261 -3.42 14.89 29.96
N ASP A 262 -3.40 13.61 30.29
CA ASP A 262 -4.62 12.81 30.29
C ASP A 262 -5.51 13.11 31.52
N ALA A 263 -6.72 12.56 31.54
CA ALA A 263 -7.66 12.73 32.66
C ALA A 263 -7.13 12.18 34.00
N LYS A 264 -6.08 11.35 33.98
CA LYS A 264 -5.44 10.75 35.17
C LYS A 264 -4.18 11.50 35.59
N GLY A 265 -3.79 12.57 34.89
CA GLY A 265 -2.62 13.39 35.16
C GLY A 265 -1.32 12.86 34.54
N ALA A 266 -1.36 11.84 33.67
CA ALA A 266 -0.19 11.41 32.91
C ALA A 266 0.16 12.48 31.87
N THR A 267 1.40 12.97 31.91
CA THR A 267 1.88 14.02 31.02
C THR A 267 2.40 13.47 29.70
N GLY A 268 2.26 14.27 28.65
CA GLY A 268 2.79 14.00 27.32
C GLY A 268 3.07 15.29 26.56
N VAL A 269 3.64 15.16 25.37
CA VAL A 269 3.93 16.27 24.47
C VAL A 269 3.24 15.99 23.15
N LEU A 270 2.35 16.89 22.75
CA LEU A 270 1.77 16.87 21.41
C LEU A 270 2.81 17.35 20.41
N VAL A 271 3.15 16.49 19.46
CA VAL A 271 4.09 16.77 18.37
C VAL A 271 3.42 16.58 17.01
N GLU A 272 3.96 17.24 16.00
CA GLU A 272 3.61 17.06 14.59
C GLU A 272 4.81 16.53 13.81
N THR A 273 4.56 15.52 12.98
CA THR A 273 5.56 14.85 12.15
C THR A 273 5.01 14.62 10.75
N GLU A 274 5.89 14.43 9.77
CA GLU A 274 5.48 13.99 8.44
C GLU A 274 5.00 12.53 8.44
N ARG A 275 4.04 12.23 7.57
CA ARG A 275 3.40 10.91 7.44
C ARG A 275 4.23 9.90 6.65
N TYR A 276 3.75 8.66 6.62
CA TYR A 276 4.29 7.56 5.82
C TYR A 276 5.70 7.14 6.27
N ALA A 277 6.66 6.98 5.34
CA ALA A 277 8.02 6.53 5.64
C ALA A 277 8.74 7.42 6.68
N LYS A 278 8.37 8.70 6.79
CA LYS A 278 8.92 9.61 7.79
C LYS A 278 8.34 9.36 9.18
N PHE A 279 7.09 8.94 9.27
CA PHE A 279 6.49 8.50 10.53
C PHE A 279 7.14 7.20 11.04
N ASP A 280 7.41 6.24 10.15
CA ASP A 280 8.17 5.02 10.50
C ASP A 280 9.54 5.36 11.08
N ALA A 281 10.26 6.29 10.44
CA ALA A 281 11.56 6.75 10.91
C ALA A 281 11.45 7.42 12.29
N PHE A 282 10.41 8.20 12.53
CA PHE A 282 10.13 8.81 13.82
C PHE A 282 9.85 7.77 14.91
N VAL A 283 9.01 6.76 14.66
CA VAL A 283 8.75 5.66 15.61
C VAL A 283 10.04 4.91 15.97
N LYS A 284 10.89 4.60 14.98
CA LYS A 284 12.20 3.97 15.22
C LYS A 284 13.14 4.89 16.01
N GLN A 285 13.12 6.19 15.73
CA GLN A 285 13.93 7.16 16.44
C GLN A 285 13.52 7.24 17.91
N LEU A 286 12.23 7.26 18.22
CA LEU A 286 11.74 7.20 19.61
C LEU A 286 12.26 5.96 20.35
N GLY A 287 12.35 4.81 19.68
CA GLY A 287 12.88 3.57 20.26
C GLY A 287 14.34 3.65 20.73
N ARG A 288 15.08 4.69 20.34
CA ARG A 288 16.46 4.95 20.81
C ARG A 288 16.51 5.65 22.16
N HIS A 289 15.39 6.16 22.65
CA HIS A 289 15.30 6.90 23.91
C HIS A 289 14.58 6.04 24.96
N ALA A 290 15.23 5.83 26.10
CA ALA A 290 14.69 4.97 27.16
C ALA A 290 13.39 5.57 27.74
N GLY A 291 12.31 4.80 27.73
CA GLY A 291 11.01 5.22 28.25
C GLY A 291 10.11 5.96 27.25
N ALA A 292 10.61 6.28 26.06
CA ALA A 292 9.81 6.87 24.98
C ALA A 292 8.65 5.97 24.58
N THR A 293 7.45 6.54 24.46
CA THR A 293 6.33 5.87 23.79
C THR A 293 5.36 6.86 23.17
N LEU A 294 4.38 6.36 22.43
CA LEU A 294 3.27 7.14 21.89
C LEU A 294 2.04 6.92 22.76
N GLY A 295 1.50 7.98 23.35
CA GLY A 295 0.26 7.93 24.11
C GLY A 295 -0.95 7.71 23.19
N GLU A 296 -0.99 8.43 22.07
CA GLU A 296 -1.99 8.30 21.01
C GLU A 296 -1.45 8.91 19.71
N VAL A 297 -2.04 8.53 18.57
CA VAL A 297 -1.72 9.09 17.25
C VAL A 297 -3.03 9.55 16.62
N ALA A 298 -3.15 10.85 16.32
CA ALA A 298 -4.39 11.46 15.81
C ALA A 298 -5.65 11.10 16.63
N GLY A 299 -5.51 11.03 17.96
CA GLY A 299 -6.60 10.66 18.88
C GLY A 299 -6.90 9.16 18.98
N ASN A 300 -6.12 8.30 18.32
CA ASN A 300 -6.34 6.86 18.25
C ASN A 300 -5.36 6.05 19.08
N HIS A 301 -5.79 4.82 19.42
CA HIS A 301 -5.16 3.93 20.41
C HIS A 301 -4.74 2.58 19.84
N ARG A 302 -5.17 2.26 18.61
CA ARG A 302 -4.83 1.03 17.87
C ARG A 302 -4.40 1.39 16.47
N ILE A 303 -3.26 0.86 16.04
CA ILE A 303 -2.66 1.12 14.74
C ILE A 303 -2.31 -0.21 14.08
N LEU A 304 -2.57 -0.30 12.78
CA LEU A 304 -2.03 -1.39 11.98
C LEU A 304 -0.54 -1.17 11.77
N VAL A 305 0.24 -2.25 11.89
CA VAL A 305 1.61 -2.31 11.39
C VAL A 305 1.78 -3.49 10.45
N THR A 306 2.71 -3.40 9.50
CA THR A 306 3.20 -4.56 8.79
C THR A 306 4.62 -4.92 9.19
N ILE A 307 4.84 -6.22 9.30
CA ILE A 307 6.16 -6.83 9.45
C ILE A 307 6.38 -7.83 8.32
N VAL A 308 7.63 -8.00 7.89
CA VAL A 308 8.04 -9.08 6.98
C VAL A 308 8.78 -10.14 7.77
N VAL A 309 8.19 -11.33 7.79
CA VAL A 309 8.72 -12.53 8.46
C VAL A 309 9.50 -13.36 7.45
N PRO A 310 10.74 -13.78 7.76
CA PRO A 310 11.55 -14.59 6.87
C PRO A 310 10.99 -16.01 6.67
N PRO A 311 11.45 -16.74 5.63
CA PRO A 311 11.05 -18.13 5.40
C PRO A 311 11.36 -19.02 6.60
N GLY A 312 10.47 -19.98 6.88
CA GLY A 312 10.71 -21.01 7.90
C GLY A 312 10.50 -20.58 9.35
N ASP A 313 10.15 -19.31 9.61
CA ASP A 313 9.84 -18.86 10.97
C ASP A 313 8.35 -19.12 11.32
N GLY A 314 8.14 -20.01 12.28
CA GLY A 314 6.83 -20.37 12.85
C GLY A 314 6.47 -19.64 14.15
N ARG A 315 7.32 -18.73 14.65
CA ARG A 315 7.16 -18.03 15.94
C ARG A 315 6.06 -16.96 15.94
N LEU A 316 5.29 -16.87 14.86
CA LEU A 316 4.12 -16.00 14.76
C LEU A 316 3.09 -16.15 15.89
N ALA A 317 3.07 -17.31 16.57
CA ALA A 317 2.21 -17.55 17.72
C ALA A 317 2.67 -16.83 19.02
N ALA A 318 3.84 -16.20 19.03
CA ALA A 318 4.46 -15.63 20.24
C ALA A 318 4.33 -14.09 20.36
N PHE A 319 3.52 -13.44 19.52
CA PHE A 319 3.33 -11.99 19.58
C PHE A 319 2.04 -11.62 20.30
N ASP A 320 2.12 -10.63 21.18
CA ASP A 320 0.95 -10.06 21.89
C ASP A 320 0.01 -9.28 20.95
N GLY A 321 0.44 -9.00 19.70
CA GLY A 321 -0.37 -8.37 18.66
C GLY A 321 -1.22 -9.39 17.89
N LEU A 322 -2.46 -9.02 17.56
CA LEU A 322 -3.36 -9.90 16.80
C LEU A 322 -2.97 -9.87 15.31
N PRO A 323 -2.50 -10.99 14.71
CA PRO A 323 -2.24 -11.03 13.28
C PRO A 323 -3.57 -10.98 12.52
N ILE A 324 -3.74 -9.98 11.65
CA ILE A 324 -5.00 -9.73 10.94
C ILE A 324 -5.03 -10.36 9.56
N PHE A 325 -3.90 -10.35 8.85
CA PHE A 325 -3.73 -10.98 7.55
C PHE A 325 -2.27 -11.42 7.37
N SER A 326 -2.07 -12.34 6.42
CA SER A 326 -0.76 -12.79 5.97
C SER A 326 -0.76 -12.84 4.45
N VAL A 327 0.19 -12.14 3.82
CA VAL A 327 0.36 -12.06 2.37
C VAL A 327 1.75 -12.57 2.01
N PRO A 328 1.91 -13.47 1.03
CA PRO A 328 3.23 -13.88 0.57
C PRO A 328 3.96 -12.70 -0.09
N VAL A 329 5.26 -12.57 0.17
CA VAL A 329 6.14 -11.62 -0.53
C VAL A 329 6.71 -12.35 -1.74
N GLN A 330 6.31 -11.98 -2.95
CA GLN A 330 6.66 -12.76 -4.14
C GLN A 330 8.14 -12.65 -4.50
N SER A 331 8.75 -11.50 -4.23
CA SER A 331 10.18 -11.25 -4.45
C SER A 331 11.11 -12.01 -3.50
N ARG A 332 10.56 -12.59 -2.43
CA ARG A 332 11.30 -13.32 -1.38
C ARG A 332 10.58 -14.63 -1.07
N PRO A 333 10.82 -15.72 -1.84
CA PRO A 333 10.13 -16.99 -1.66
C PRO A 333 10.15 -17.49 -0.21
N GLY A 334 8.96 -17.78 0.33
CA GLY A 334 8.77 -18.23 1.71
C GLY A 334 8.62 -17.11 2.75
N ALA A 335 8.98 -15.86 2.42
CA ALA A 335 8.73 -14.72 3.29
C ALA A 335 7.26 -14.30 3.23
N ARG A 336 6.77 -13.74 4.34
CA ARG A 336 5.38 -13.31 4.48
C ARG A 336 5.30 -11.92 5.10
N ARG A 337 4.49 -11.05 4.50
CA ARG A 337 4.05 -9.79 5.08
C ARG A 337 2.84 -10.04 5.96
N ILE A 338 2.90 -9.57 7.20
CA ILE A 338 1.89 -9.84 8.21
C ILE A 338 1.42 -8.52 8.78
N GLY A 339 0.12 -8.28 8.68
CA GLY A 339 -0.53 -7.15 9.32
C GLY A 339 -0.80 -7.50 10.78
N VAL A 340 -0.39 -6.64 11.70
CA VAL A 340 -0.55 -6.83 13.15
C VAL A 340 -1.27 -5.62 13.71
N ASP A 341 -2.33 -5.87 14.49
CA ASP A 341 -3.01 -4.80 15.22
C ASP A 341 -2.30 -4.53 16.57
N VAL A 342 -1.70 -3.35 16.68
CA VAL A 342 -0.82 -2.95 17.78
C VAL A 342 -1.45 -1.81 18.60
N PRO A 343 -1.45 -1.90 19.95
CA PRO A 343 -1.75 -0.74 20.78
C PRO A 343 -0.72 0.38 20.53
N VAL A 344 -1.16 1.60 20.29
CA VAL A 344 -0.26 2.75 20.04
C VAL A 344 0.77 2.92 21.17
N ARG A 345 0.33 2.72 22.42
CA ARG A 345 1.18 2.76 23.62
C ARG A 345 2.31 1.74 23.69
N SER A 346 2.23 0.65 22.92
CA SER A 346 3.29 -0.35 22.84
C SER A 346 4.03 -0.31 21.51
N LEU A 347 3.64 0.56 20.57
CA LEU A 347 4.16 0.58 19.21
C LEU A 347 5.69 0.67 19.17
N VAL A 348 6.26 1.63 19.91
CA VAL A 348 7.72 1.85 19.94
C VAL A 348 8.46 0.60 20.44
N GLN A 349 7.95 -0.04 21.50
CA GLN A 349 8.55 -1.24 22.05
C GLN A 349 8.34 -2.45 21.13
N ASP A 350 7.18 -2.57 20.50
CA ASP A 350 6.84 -3.68 19.62
C ASP A 350 7.68 -3.64 18.33
N VAL A 351 7.95 -2.45 17.77
CA VAL A 351 8.91 -2.29 16.65
C VAL A 351 10.29 -2.82 17.03
N THR A 352 10.79 -2.44 18.20
CA THR A 352 12.09 -2.92 18.70
C THR A 352 12.09 -4.44 18.90
N ARG A 353 11.00 -5.01 19.41
CA ARG A 353 10.83 -6.46 19.61
C ARG A 353 10.76 -7.22 18.28
N PHE A 354 10.07 -6.69 17.28
CA PHE A 354 10.01 -7.30 15.94
C PHE A 354 11.41 -7.39 15.35
N GLU A 355 12.18 -6.29 15.37
CA GLU A 355 13.53 -6.26 14.83
C GLU A 355 14.48 -7.18 15.62
N ALA A 356 14.37 -7.22 16.95
CA ALA A 356 15.14 -8.15 17.79
C ALA A 356 14.79 -9.63 17.53
N ALA A 357 13.56 -9.93 17.13
CA ALA A 357 13.13 -11.27 16.75
C ALA A 357 13.56 -11.66 15.31
N GLY A 358 14.26 -10.78 14.60
CA GLY A 358 14.70 -11.00 13.22
C GLY A 358 13.62 -10.69 12.17
N TYR A 359 12.57 -9.98 12.55
CA TYR A 359 11.52 -9.53 11.62
C TYR A 359 11.80 -8.13 11.14
N MET A 360 11.49 -7.87 9.88
CA MET A 360 11.62 -6.53 9.33
C MET A 360 10.33 -5.75 9.62
N PHE A 361 10.39 -4.76 10.50
CA PHE A 361 9.33 -3.76 10.57
C PHE A 361 9.28 -2.99 9.24
N GLU A 362 8.12 -3.01 8.60
CA GLU A 362 7.93 -2.46 7.25
C GLU A 362 7.22 -1.11 7.30
N HIS A 363 6.06 -1.02 7.96
CA HIS A 363 5.27 0.21 7.96
C HIS A 363 4.29 0.29 9.15
N ALA A 364 4.08 1.48 9.70
CA ALA A 364 2.98 1.82 10.59
C ALA A 364 1.96 2.70 9.84
N TYR A 365 0.71 2.23 9.77
CA TYR A 365 -0.32 2.86 8.95
C TYR A 365 -0.97 4.02 9.71
N ASP A 366 -0.39 5.20 9.57
CA ASP A 366 -0.68 6.42 10.31
C ASP A 366 -1.89 7.16 9.72
N TYR A 367 -3.09 6.62 10.01
CA TYR A 367 -4.47 7.12 9.75
C TYR A 367 -4.64 8.10 8.60
#